data_AF-A0A7S0CBF7-F1
#
_entry.id   AF-A0A7S0CBF7-F1
#
_cell.length_a   1.000
_cell.length_b   1.000
_cell.length_c   1.000
_cell.angle_alpha   90.00
_cell.angle_beta   90.00
_cell.angle_gamma   90.00
#
_symmetry.space_group_name_H-M   'P 1'
#
loop_
_entity.id
_entity.type
_entity.pdbx_description
1 polymer ?
#
loop_
_entity_poly.entity_id
_entity_poly.type
_entity_poly.pdbx_seq_one_letter_code
_entity_poly.pdbx_strand_id
1 'polypeptide(L)'
;GGSTVSTSTPVSSVRSDHLSVQQIAVLQQADTIFVATGYRGDGDDVRYGNDASHRGGPAGFVKVSADGKTITLPEFKGNNHFNSLGNLVLDSHMGITVAILERGSLLQVTGMAVVDMNTERASALWPGALRTVTLTVTQ
;
A
#
# COMPACT_ATOMS: atom_id res chain seq x y z
N GLY A 1 -6.59 41.59 -6.75
CA GLY A 1 -7.23 40.49 -6.00
C GLY A 1 -6.16 39.52 -5.58
N GLY A 2 -5.80 39.50 -4.30
CA GLY A 2 -4.81 38.57 -3.76
C GLY A 2 -5.51 37.37 -3.15
N SER A 3 -5.34 36.19 -3.73
CA SER A 3 -5.82 34.93 -3.17
C SER A 3 -4.90 34.54 -2.02
N THR A 4 -5.39 34.64 -0.78
CA THR A 4 -4.72 34.11 0.41
C THR A 4 -4.80 32.59 0.38
N VAL A 5 -3.65 31.93 0.19
CA VAL A 5 -3.52 30.48 0.40
C VAL A 5 -3.57 30.24 1.91
N SER A 6 -4.67 29.66 2.39
CA SER A 6 -4.75 29.17 3.77
C SER A 6 -3.77 28.02 3.95
N THR A 7 -2.67 28.27 4.66
CA THR A 7 -1.77 27.22 5.11
C THR A 7 -2.48 26.41 6.21
N SER A 8 -2.81 25.15 5.95
CA SER A 8 -3.34 24.26 6.98
C SER A 8 -2.25 23.94 8.00
N THR A 9 -2.61 23.93 9.27
CA THR A 9 -1.73 23.49 10.36
C THR A 9 -1.36 22.02 10.13
N PRO A 10 -0.06 21.64 10.11
CA PRO A 10 0.33 20.25 9.95
C PRO A 10 -0.22 19.43 11.12
N VAL A 11 -0.94 18.35 10.78
CA VAL A 11 -1.46 17.41 11.78
C VAL A 11 -0.28 16.69 12.42
N SER A 12 -0.28 16.55 13.75
CA SER A 12 0.77 15.82 14.46
C SER A 12 0.84 14.38 13.95
N SER A 13 2.01 13.95 13.47
CA SER A 13 2.24 12.57 13.05
C SER A 13 2.11 11.63 14.25
N VAL A 14 1.14 10.72 14.23
CA VAL A 14 1.02 9.64 15.21
C VAL A 14 1.79 8.44 14.66
N ARG A 15 2.70 7.87 15.45
CA ARG A 15 3.40 6.63 15.12
C ARG A 15 2.71 5.46 15.84
N SER A 16 2.26 4.46 15.09
CA SER A 16 1.61 3.25 15.62
C SER A 16 2.05 2.03 14.83
N ASP A 17 2.12 0.86 15.47
CA ASP A 17 2.37 -0.43 14.82
C ASP A 17 1.07 -1.14 14.40
N HIS A 18 -0.08 -0.46 14.51
CA HIS A 18 -1.39 -0.97 14.15
C HIS A 18 -2.34 0.16 13.74
N LEU A 19 -3.33 -0.21 12.92
CA LEU A 19 -4.39 0.66 12.44
C LEU A 19 -5.52 0.78 13.47
N SER A 20 -6.06 1.99 13.63
CA SER A 20 -7.30 2.21 14.37
C SER A 20 -8.52 1.70 13.60
N VAL A 21 -9.64 1.50 14.29
CA VAL A 21 -10.91 1.09 13.67
C VAL A 21 -11.31 2.03 12.51
N GLN A 22 -11.09 3.33 12.67
CA GLN A 22 -11.40 4.31 11.62
C GLN A 22 -10.47 4.17 10.41
N GLN A 23 -9.17 3.89 10.63
CA GLN A 23 -8.21 3.67 9.54
C GLN A 23 -8.49 2.36 8.80
N ILE A 24 -8.87 1.30 9.53
CA ILE A 24 -9.34 0.03 8.95
C ILE A 24 -10.54 0.28 8.04
N ALA A 25 -11.53 1.04 8.51
CA ALA A 25 -12.72 1.35 7.73
C ALA A 25 -12.40 2.12 6.44
N VAL A 26 -11.43 3.05 6.48
CA VAL A 26 -10.95 3.76 5.28
C VAL A 26 -10.35 2.78 4.28
N LEU A 27 -9.45 1.89 4.72
CA LEU A 27 -8.81 0.90 3.84
C LEU A 27 -9.82 -0.08 3.24
N GLN A 28 -10.80 -0.54 4.00
CA GLN A 28 -11.83 -1.45 3.53
C GLN A 28 -12.78 -0.82 2.51
N GLN A 29 -13.00 0.49 2.58
CA GLN A 29 -13.86 1.22 1.64
C GLN A 29 -13.10 1.77 0.43
N ALA A 30 -11.76 1.77 0.46
CA ALA A 30 -10.96 2.25 -0.65
C ALA A 30 -11.22 1.41 -1.91
N ASP A 31 -11.51 2.10 -3.03
CA ASP A 31 -11.50 1.52 -4.36
C ASP A 31 -10.14 1.64 -5.06
N THR A 32 -9.26 2.48 -4.51
CA THR A 32 -7.95 2.81 -5.04
C THR A 32 -6.96 3.04 -3.90
N ILE A 33 -5.80 2.40 -4.00
CA ILE A 33 -4.64 2.67 -3.13
C ILE A 33 -3.40 2.91 -3.99
N PHE A 34 -2.44 3.66 -3.46
CA PHE A 34 -1.10 3.80 -4.03
C PHE A 34 -0.11 2.98 -3.21
N VAL A 35 0.73 2.22 -3.89
CA VAL A 35 1.78 1.38 -3.31
C VAL A 35 3.13 1.97 -3.71
N ALA A 36 3.98 2.23 -2.72
CA ALA A 36 5.36 2.65 -2.92
C ALA A 36 6.28 1.53 -2.45
N THR A 37 7.28 1.21 -3.27
CA THR A 37 8.35 0.25 -2.96
C THR A 37 9.66 0.82 -3.49
N GLY A 38 10.79 0.31 -3.01
CA GLY A 38 12.07 0.71 -3.58
C GLY A 38 13.15 -0.28 -3.24
N TYR A 39 14.15 -0.35 -4.10
CA TYR A 39 15.40 -1.03 -3.79
C TYR A 39 16.56 -0.19 -4.34
N ARG A 40 17.52 0.11 -3.46
CA ARG A 40 18.80 0.70 -3.84
C ARG A 40 19.89 -0.27 -3.39
N GLY A 41 20.39 -1.08 -4.33
CA GLY A 41 21.58 -1.89 -4.10
C GLY A 41 22.86 -1.05 -4.13
N ASP A 42 24.01 -1.73 -4.22
CA ASP A 42 25.31 -1.06 -4.37
C ASP A 42 25.57 -0.65 -5.83
N GLY A 43 25.92 0.62 -6.06
CA GLY A 43 26.23 1.17 -7.38
C GLY A 43 25.01 1.68 -8.17
N ASP A 44 25.25 2.10 -9.42
CA ASP A 44 24.25 2.67 -10.30
C ASP A 44 23.74 1.61 -11.30
N ASP A 45 22.83 0.74 -10.86
CA ASP A 45 22.08 -0.16 -11.74
C ASP A 45 20.74 0.48 -12.14
N VAL A 46 20.41 0.48 -13.43
CA VAL A 46 19.14 1.02 -13.96
C VAL A 46 17.89 0.33 -13.40
N ARG A 47 18.05 -0.87 -12.84
CA ARG A 47 16.99 -1.64 -12.18
C ARG A 47 16.74 -1.19 -10.74
N TYR A 48 17.64 -0.41 -10.16
CA TYR A 48 17.47 0.16 -8.83
C TYR A 48 16.63 1.43 -8.91
N GLY A 49 15.79 1.64 -7.90
CA GLY A 49 14.91 2.81 -7.87
C GLY A 49 13.70 2.61 -6.99
N ASN A 50 12.98 3.71 -6.81
CA ASN A 50 11.69 3.72 -6.16
C ASN A 50 10.60 3.55 -7.24
N ASP A 51 9.59 2.76 -6.93
CA ASP A 51 8.44 2.49 -7.79
C ASP A 51 7.16 2.87 -7.03
N ALA A 52 6.26 3.56 -7.72
CA ALA A 52 4.94 3.90 -7.22
C ALA A 52 3.88 3.41 -8.20
N SER A 53 3.04 2.48 -7.76
CA SER A 53 1.93 1.93 -8.53
C SER A 53 0.61 2.23 -7.84
N HIS A 54 -0.48 2.29 -8.59
CA HIS A 54 -1.82 2.29 -8.01
C HIS A 54 -2.43 0.90 -8.15
N ARG A 55 -3.24 0.50 -7.17
CA ARG A 55 -4.05 -0.72 -7.22
C ARG A 55 -5.50 -0.33 -7.03
N GLY A 56 -6.32 -0.70 -8.01
CA GLY A 56 -7.75 -0.46 -8.01
C GLY A 56 -8.54 -1.76 -7.89
N GLY A 57 -9.69 -1.70 -7.25
CA GLY A 57 -10.60 -2.84 -7.10
C GLY A 57 -11.93 -2.41 -6.48
N PRO A 58 -12.94 -3.31 -6.42
CA PRO A 58 -14.13 -3.03 -5.65
C PRO A 58 -13.77 -2.84 -4.17
N ALA A 59 -14.55 -2.02 -3.46
CA ALA A 59 -14.42 -1.88 -2.01
C ALA A 59 -14.33 -3.27 -1.34
N GLY A 60 -13.39 -3.42 -0.40
CA GLY A 60 -13.05 -4.69 0.24
C GLY A 60 -11.94 -5.49 -0.45
N PHE A 61 -11.36 -5.00 -1.55
CA PHE A 61 -10.19 -5.67 -2.14
C PHE A 61 -8.97 -5.62 -1.21
N VAL A 62 -8.88 -4.60 -0.35
CA VAL A 62 -7.92 -4.51 0.76
C VAL A 62 -8.48 -5.25 1.96
N LYS A 63 -7.79 -6.30 2.41
CA LYS A 63 -8.12 -7.00 3.67
C LYS A 63 -7.19 -6.51 4.77
N VAL A 64 -7.75 -6.24 5.96
CA VAL A 64 -7.00 -5.83 7.14
C VAL A 64 -7.29 -6.81 8.28
N SER A 65 -6.27 -7.24 9.03
CA SER A 65 -6.49 -8.10 10.19
C SER A 65 -7.29 -7.39 11.29
N ALA A 66 -7.99 -8.17 12.11
CA ALA A 66 -8.84 -7.63 13.18
C ALA A 66 -8.05 -6.81 14.22
N ASP A 67 -6.77 -7.10 14.41
CA ASP A 67 -5.86 -6.35 15.29
C ASP A 67 -5.21 -5.13 14.64
N GLY A 68 -5.52 -4.85 13.35
CA GLY A 68 -5.00 -3.71 12.61
C GLY A 68 -3.52 -3.80 12.25
N LYS A 69 -2.86 -4.94 12.49
CA LYS A 69 -1.40 -5.08 12.29
C LYS A 69 -0.99 -5.48 10.89
N THR A 70 -1.90 -6.03 10.10
CA THR A 70 -1.58 -6.51 8.75
C THR A 70 -2.58 -6.04 7.71
N ILE A 71 -2.06 -5.69 6.53
CA ILE A 71 -2.84 -5.34 5.34
C ILE A 71 -2.47 -6.33 4.25
N THR A 72 -3.45 -7.01 3.65
CA THR A 72 -3.24 -7.94 2.54
C THR A 72 -3.94 -7.45 1.28
N LEU A 73 -3.20 -7.47 0.17
CA LEU A 73 -3.61 -7.00 -1.14
C LEU A 73 -3.45 -8.12 -2.16
N PRO A 74 -4.39 -8.28 -3.11
CA PRO A 74 -4.18 -9.14 -4.26
C PRO A 74 -3.15 -8.51 -5.21
N GLU A 75 -2.48 -9.37 -5.96
CA GLU A 75 -1.72 -8.99 -7.14
C GLU A 75 -2.27 -9.74 -8.36
N PHE A 76 -2.72 -8.96 -9.34
CA PHE A 76 -3.26 -9.46 -10.59
C PHE A 76 -2.17 -9.51 -11.66
N LYS A 77 -2.52 -10.04 -12.84
CA LYS A 77 -1.63 -9.99 -13.99
C LYS A 77 -1.50 -8.54 -14.47
N GLY A 78 -0.43 -7.86 -14.06
CA GLY A 78 -0.08 -6.51 -14.52
C GLY A 78 0.51 -6.47 -15.93
N ASN A 79 1.14 -5.35 -16.29
CA ASN A 79 1.82 -5.12 -17.58
C ASN A 79 3.21 -5.78 -17.71
N ASN A 80 3.49 -6.84 -16.96
CA ASN A 80 4.78 -7.55 -16.87
C ASN A 80 5.99 -6.71 -16.40
N HIS A 81 5.82 -5.45 -15.97
CA HIS A 81 6.86 -4.71 -15.27
C HIS A 81 6.79 -5.06 -13.78
N PHE A 82 7.57 -6.06 -13.35
CA PHE A 82 7.64 -6.54 -11.96
C PHE A 82 8.34 -5.56 -11.01
N ASN A 83 8.21 -4.25 -11.18
CA ASN A 83 9.01 -3.29 -10.41
C ASN A 83 8.67 -3.34 -8.92
N SER A 84 7.38 -3.29 -8.55
CA SER A 84 7.02 -3.36 -7.14
C SER A 84 7.38 -4.72 -6.51
N LEU A 85 7.15 -5.83 -7.19
CA LEU A 85 7.35 -7.17 -6.60
C LEU A 85 8.82 -7.60 -6.61
N GLY A 86 9.59 -7.19 -7.62
CA GLY A 86 11.04 -7.35 -7.65
C GLY A 86 11.70 -6.54 -6.53
N ASN A 87 11.26 -5.29 -6.33
CA ASN A 87 11.69 -4.50 -5.18
C ASN A 87 11.38 -5.21 -3.87
N LEU A 88 10.14 -5.70 -3.68
CA LEU A 88 9.72 -6.37 -2.43
C LEU A 88 10.47 -7.66 -2.09
N VAL A 89 10.98 -8.37 -3.10
CA VAL A 89 11.81 -9.56 -2.88
C VAL A 89 13.22 -9.18 -2.40
N LEU A 90 13.71 -8.00 -2.79
CA LEU A 90 15.05 -7.50 -2.44
C LEU A 90 15.05 -6.63 -1.17
N ASP A 91 14.00 -5.84 -0.99
CA ASP A 91 13.75 -4.97 0.16
C ASP A 91 12.26 -4.98 0.49
N SER A 92 11.95 -5.45 1.69
CA SER A 92 10.57 -5.63 2.14
C SER A 92 9.89 -4.32 2.56
N HIS A 93 10.57 -3.17 2.56
CA HIS A 93 9.92 -1.89 2.87
C HIS A 93 8.86 -1.52 1.83
N MET A 94 7.67 -1.20 2.33
CA MET A 94 6.53 -0.80 1.50
C MET A 94 5.74 0.30 2.17
N GLY A 95 5.26 1.24 1.36
CA GLY A 95 4.29 2.26 1.74
C GLY A 95 2.96 2.05 1.04
N ILE A 96 1.86 2.32 1.75
CA ILE A 96 0.50 2.41 1.20
C ILE A 96 0.00 3.83 1.46
N THR A 97 -0.61 4.45 0.45
CA THR A 97 -1.32 5.73 0.61
C THR A 97 -2.73 5.62 0.05
N VAL A 98 -3.71 6.12 0.81
CA VAL A 98 -5.11 6.20 0.42
C VAL A 98 -5.59 7.65 0.54
N ALA A 99 -6.25 8.15 -0.51
CA ALA A 99 -6.86 9.47 -0.48
C ALA A 99 -8.26 9.41 0.12
N ILE A 100 -8.54 10.25 1.12
CA ILE A 100 -9.86 10.41 1.73
C ILE A 100 -10.44 11.71 1.18
N LEU A 101 -11.00 11.63 -0.03
CA LEU A 101 -11.42 12.80 -0.82
C LEU A 101 -12.45 13.67 -0.09
N GLU A 102 -13.43 13.05 0.57
CA GLU A 102 -14.47 13.75 1.33
C GLU A 102 -13.92 14.64 2.44
N ARG A 103 -12.74 14.29 2.98
CA ARG A 103 -12.10 15.02 4.08
C ARG A 103 -10.90 15.84 3.63
N GLY A 104 -10.52 15.78 2.35
CA GLY A 104 -9.31 16.42 1.83
C GLY A 104 -8.03 15.97 2.56
N SER A 105 -7.93 14.68 2.92
CA SER A 105 -6.81 14.15 3.71
C SER A 105 -6.27 12.84 3.14
N LEU A 106 -5.10 12.41 3.61
CA LEU A 106 -4.46 11.15 3.24
C LEU A 106 -4.32 10.24 4.46
N LEU A 107 -4.48 8.94 4.25
CA LEU A 107 -3.96 7.91 5.14
C LEU A 107 -2.68 7.35 4.53
N GLN A 108 -1.57 7.43 5.28
CA GLN A 108 -0.29 6.84 4.89
C GLN A 108 0.07 5.76 5.90
N VAL A 109 0.48 4.60 5.40
CA VAL A 109 0.89 3.44 6.20
C VAL A 109 2.21 2.93 5.66
N THR A 110 3.15 2.59 6.52
CA THR A 110 4.43 1.99 6.14
C THR A 110 4.69 0.73 6.93
N GLY A 111 5.43 -0.20 6.33
CA GLY A 111 5.63 -1.50 6.92
C GLY A 111 6.57 -2.39 6.14
N MET A 112 6.63 -3.64 6.60
CA MET A 112 7.40 -4.71 5.98
C MET A 112 6.44 -5.64 5.25
N ALA A 113 6.65 -5.84 3.95
CA ALA A 113 5.79 -6.65 3.11
C ALA A 113 6.44 -8.00 2.74
N VAL A 114 5.59 -9.03 2.64
CA VAL A 114 5.96 -10.35 2.14
C VAL A 114 5.06 -10.69 0.96
N VAL A 115 5.64 -11.30 -0.08
CA VAL A 115 4.93 -11.78 -1.26
C VAL A 115 4.68 -13.27 -1.11
N ASP A 116 3.41 -13.68 -1.15
CA ASP A 116 3.02 -15.08 -1.24
C ASP A 116 2.74 -15.46 -2.70
N MET A 117 3.59 -16.32 -3.26
CA MET A 117 3.54 -16.74 -4.66
C MET A 117 2.51 -17.86 -4.91
N ASN A 118 1.72 -18.26 -3.91
CA ASN A 118 0.71 -19.30 -4.06
C ASN A 118 -0.55 -18.78 -4.79
N THR A 119 -0.62 -19.04 -6.10
CA THR A 119 -1.76 -18.67 -6.95
C THR A 119 -3.09 -19.25 -6.48
N GLU A 120 -3.13 -20.50 -6.02
CA GLU A 120 -4.39 -21.13 -5.58
C GLU A 120 -4.95 -20.42 -4.35
N ARG A 121 -4.09 -20.11 -3.37
CA ARG A 121 -4.46 -19.37 -2.17
C ARG A 121 -4.91 -17.94 -2.51
N ALA A 122 -4.19 -17.27 -3.40
CA ALA A 122 -4.55 -15.94 -3.85
C ALA A 122 -5.92 -15.94 -4.56
N SER A 123 -6.10 -16.84 -5.53
CA SER A 123 -7.34 -16.99 -6.30
C SER A 123 -8.54 -17.43 -5.47
N ALA A 124 -8.33 -18.18 -4.39
CA ALA A 124 -9.38 -18.53 -3.44
C ALA A 124 -9.91 -17.31 -2.67
N LEU A 125 -9.07 -16.30 -2.44
CA LEU A 125 -9.45 -15.08 -1.72
C LEU A 125 -9.90 -13.95 -2.67
N TRP A 126 -9.32 -13.90 -3.87
CA TRP A 126 -9.59 -12.91 -4.91
C TRP A 126 -9.53 -13.62 -6.28
N PRO A 127 -10.68 -13.90 -6.92
CA PRO A 127 -10.69 -14.58 -8.22
C PRO A 127 -9.79 -13.89 -9.25
N GLY A 128 -8.88 -14.65 -9.87
CA GLY A 128 -7.92 -14.14 -10.86
C GLY A 128 -6.63 -13.53 -10.28
N ALA A 129 -6.50 -13.43 -8.96
CA ALA A 129 -5.25 -13.02 -8.34
C ALA A 129 -4.19 -14.13 -8.46
N LEU A 130 -2.96 -13.73 -8.80
CA LEU A 130 -1.83 -14.64 -8.97
C LEU A 130 -1.02 -14.83 -7.68
N ARG A 131 -1.11 -13.86 -6.78
CA ARG A 131 -0.31 -13.79 -5.56
C ARG A 131 -0.93 -12.77 -4.61
N THR A 132 -0.46 -12.78 -3.37
CA THR A 132 -0.83 -11.76 -2.39
C THR A 132 0.40 -11.05 -1.88
N VAL A 133 0.22 -9.79 -1.48
CA VAL A 133 1.23 -9.02 -0.75
C VAL A 133 0.63 -8.71 0.61
N THR A 134 1.34 -9.09 1.68
CA THR A 134 0.94 -8.82 3.05
C THR A 134 1.94 -7.89 3.70
N LEU A 135 1.50 -6.68 4.05
CA LEU A 135 2.23 -5.67 4.80
C LEU A 135 1.97 -5.87 6.30
N THR A 136 3.03 -5.95 7.11
CA THR A 136 2.98 -5.76 8.56
C THR A 136 3.24 -4.30 8.88
N VAL A 137 2.29 -3.65 9.56
CA VAL A 137 2.31 -2.21 9.85
C VAL A 137 3.43 -1.88 10.85
N THR A 138 4.14 -0.78 10.58
CA THR A 138 5.19 -0.24 11.47
C THR A 138 5.00 1.24 11.79
N GLN A 139 4.35 2.01 10.89
CA GLN A 139 3.88 3.38 11.11
C GLN A 139 2.63 3.69 10.30
#